data_AF-A0A7J9AVD5-F1
#
_entry.id   AF-A0A7J9AVD5-F1
#
_cell.length_a   1.000
_cell.length_b   1.000
_cell.length_c   1.000
_cell.angle_alpha   90.00
_cell.angle_beta   90.00
_cell.angle_gamma   90.00
#
_symmetry.space_group_name_H-M   'P 1'
#
loop_
_entity.id
_entity.type
_entity.pdbx_description
1 polymer ?
#
loop_
_entity_poly.entity_id
_entity_poly.type
_entity_poly.pdbx_seq_one_letter_code
_entity_poly.pdbx_strand_id
1 'polypeptide(L)' 'MLEPITQLELRIRTLKRDWTIVYDMLSGKDNSGFGWNEHRQMVVLKMLCGTHI' A
#
# COMPACT_ATOMS: atom_id res chain seq x y z
N MET A 1 27.87 2.51 -21.76
CA MET A 1 26.76 1.52 -21.68
C MET A 1 26.32 1.46 -20.22
N LEU A 2 25.33 2.29 -19.85
CA LEU A 2 24.83 2.52 -18.48
C LEU A 2 23.38 2.01 -18.28
N GLU A 3 22.82 1.38 -19.31
CA GLU A 3 21.45 0.84 -19.38
C GLU A 3 21.00 0.03 -18.15
N PRO A 4 21.82 -0.85 -17.54
CA PRO A 4 21.35 -1.64 -16.40
C PRO A 4 21.11 -0.78 -15.16
N ILE A 5 21.92 0.26 -14.96
CA ILE A 5 21.84 1.14 -13.78
C ILE A 5 20.61 2.04 -13.89
N THR A 6 20.36 2.61 -15.06
CA THR A 6 19.17 3.44 -15.30
C THR A 6 17.87 2.63 -15.18
N GLN A 7 17.88 1.37 -15.62
CA GLN A 7 16.72 0.47 -15.42
C GLN A 7 16.49 0.15 -13.93
N LEU A 8 17.54 -0.04 -13.14
CA LEU A 8 17.42 -0.24 -11.70
C LEU A 8 16.85 1.01 -11.01
N GLU A 9 17.32 2.20 -11.35
CA GLU A 9 16.81 3.47 -10.81
C GLU A 9 15.32 3.66 -11.12
N LEU A 10 14.91 3.38 -12.36
CA LEU A 10 13.50 3.43 -12.76
C LEU A 10 12.65 2.43 -11.97
N ARG A 11 13.12 1.19 -11.79
CA ARG A 11 12.41 0.17 -11.00
C ARG A 11 12.27 0.58 -9.54
N ILE A 12 13.33 1.11 -8.92
CA ILE A 12 13.27 1.61 -7.54
C ILE A 12 12.29 2.78 -7.42
N ARG A 13 12.28 3.69 -8.40
CA ARG A 13 11.33 4.82 -8.43
C ARG A 13 9.89 4.35 -8.52
N THR A 14 9.60 3.33 -9.34
CA THR A 14 8.28 2.70 -9.43
C THR A 14 7.90 2.05 -8.10
N LEU A 15 8.77 1.22 -7.53
CA LEU A 15 8.52 0.55 -6.25
C LEU A 15 8.24 1.54 -5.11
N LYS A 16 8.96 2.65 -5.05
CA LYS A 16 8.70 3.70 -4.06
C LYS A 16 7.31 4.32 -4.20
N ARG A 17 6.86 4.58 -5.44
CA ARG A 17 5.52 5.12 -5.71
C ARG A 17 4.42 4.13 -5.34
N ASP A 18 4.58 2.87 -5.75
CA ASP A 18 3.60 1.82 -5.44
C ASP A 18 3.51 1.59 -3.92
N TRP A 19 4.63 1.65 -3.22
CA TRP A 19 4.65 1.53 -1.76
C TRP A 19 3.89 2.66 -1.06
N THR A 20 3.99 3.90 -1.54
CA THR A 20 3.18 5.00 -0.99
C THR A 20 1.68 4.70 -1.10
N ILE A 21 1.22 4.13 -2.21
CA ILE A 21 -0.19 3.76 -2.39
C ILE A 21 -0.62 2.71 -1.36
N VAL A 22 0.19 1.65 -1.18
CA VAL A 22 -0.09 0.60 -0.17
C VAL A 22 -0.10 1.19 1.24
N TYR A 23 0.85 2.06 1.56
CA TYR A 23 0.93 2.71 2.86
C TYR A 23 -0.29 3.61 3.12
N ASP A 24 -0.73 4.38 2.14
CA ASP A 24 -1.91 5.24 2.23
C ASP A 24 -3.20 4.42 2.39
N MET A 25 -3.29 3.23 1.77
CA MET A 25 -4.42 2.30 1.97
C MET A 25 -4.45 1.73 3.40
N LEU A 26 -3.29 1.46 3.99
CA LEU A 26 -3.19 0.86 5.33
C LEU A 26 -3.27 1.91 6.46
N SER A 27 -2.78 3.11 6.22
CA SER A 27 -2.56 4.15 7.26
C SER A 27 -3.40 5.42 7.04
N GLY A 28 -4.06 5.55 5.89
CA GLY A 28 -4.82 6.74 5.51
C GLY A 28 -6.09 6.92 6.34
N LYS A 29 -6.24 8.13 6.91
CA LYS A 29 -7.34 8.51 7.81
C LYS A 29 -8.74 8.32 7.20
N ASP A 30 -8.86 8.41 5.87
CA ASP A 30 -10.13 8.34 5.14
C ASP A 30 -10.27 7.09 4.24
N ASN A 31 -9.27 6.19 4.24
CA ASN A 31 -9.28 4.92 3.50
C ASN A 31 -9.47 3.69 4.42
N SER A 32 -10.01 3.92 5.63
CA SER A 32 -10.13 2.97 6.75
C SER A 32 -10.97 1.71 6.49
N GLY A 33 -11.53 1.56 5.29
CA GLY A 33 -12.19 0.35 4.81
C GLY A 33 -11.23 -0.81 4.54
N PHE A 34 -9.92 -0.58 4.55
CA PHE A 34 -8.90 -1.62 4.46
C PHE A 34 -8.08 -1.72 5.75
N GLY A 35 -7.67 -2.94 6.11
CA GLY A 35 -6.80 -3.23 7.24
C GLY A 35 -5.79 -4.32 6.91
N TRP A 36 -4.75 -4.45 7.73
CA TRP A 36 -3.76 -5.52 7.61
C TRP A 36 -4.15 -6.72 8.48
N ASN A 37 -4.17 -7.92 7.91
CA ASN A 37 -4.32 -9.17 8.67
C ASN A 37 -2.94 -9.78 8.91
N GLU A 38 -2.42 -9.62 10.13
CA GLU A 38 -1.09 -10.12 10.51
C GLU A 38 -0.97 -11.64 10.43
N HIS A 39 -2.04 -12.38 10.71
CA HIS A 39 -2.00 -13.85 10.69
C HIS A 39 -1.94 -14.42 9.27
N ARG A 40 -2.59 -13.74 8.32
CA ARG A 40 -2.64 -14.15 6.91
C ARG A 40 -1.69 -13.38 6.01
N GLN A 41 -0.99 -12.39 6.55
CA GLN A 41 -0.06 -11.50 5.83
C GLN A 41 -0.73 -10.90 4.58
N MET A 42 -1.97 -10.43 4.71
CA MET A 42 -2.76 -9.91 3.59
C MET A 42 -3.62 -8.71 3.97
N VAL A 43 -3.93 -7.87 2.98
CA VAL A 43 -4.88 -6.76 3.11
C VAL A 43 -6.30 -7.32 3.13
N VAL A 44 -7.10 -6.89 4.10
CA VAL A 44 -8.51 -7.27 4.25
C VAL A 44 -9.40 -6.03 4.19
N LEU A 45 -10.62 -6.20 3.67
CA LEU A 45 -11.65 -5.18 3.81
C LEU A 45 -12.17 -5.18 5.25
N LYS A 46 -11.93 -4.10 5.97
CA LYS A 46 -12.60 -3.79 7.22
C LYS A 46 -13.92 -3.09 6.85
N MET A 47 -14.95 -3.87 6.51
CA MET A 47 -16.30 -3.32 6.39
C MET A 47 -16.65 -2.64 7.71
N LEU A 48 -16.78 -1.30 7.71
CA LEU A 48 -17.39 -0.56 8.80
C LEU A 48 -18.91 -0.78 8.75
N CYS A 49 -19.36 -1.98 9.12
CA CYS A 49 -20.76 -2.15 9.51
C CYS A 49 -20.89 -1.68 10.96
N GLY A 50 -21.29 -0.41 11.13
CA GLY A 50 -21.86 0.12 12.37
C GLY A 50 -20.88 0.40 13.52
N THR A 51 -20.35 1.62 13.57
CA THR A 51 -20.14 2.32 14.85
C THR A 51 -20.54 3.77 14.69
N HIS A 52 -21.69 4.10 15.29
CA HIS A 52 -22.28 5.43 15.56
C HIS A 52 -22.89 6.22 14.39
N ILE A 53 -24.15 5.91 14.04
CA ILE A 53 -25.32 6.78 14.31
C ILE A 53 -26.42 5.89 14.89
#